data_AF-A0A369Q6Q4-F1
#
_entry.id   AF-A0A369Q6Q4-F1
#
_cell.length_a   1.000
_cell.length_b   1.000
_cell.length_c   1.000
_cell.angle_alpha   90.00
_cell.angle_beta   90.00
_cell.angle_gamma   90.00
#
_symmetry.space_group_name_H-M   'P 1'
#
loop_
_entity.id
_entity.type
_entity.pdbx_description
1 polymer ?
#
loop_
_entity_poly.entity_id
_entity_poly.type
_entity_poly.pdbx_seq_one_letter_code
_entity_poly.pdbx_strand_id
1 'polypeptide(L)' 'MTGLIDYIVESIEVDQLTLGEVDEALFYIDLHLDQDGDISEVIHLFHLKSKLLDHLTQLEKRKTS' A
#
# COMPACT_ATOMS: atom_id res chain seq x y z
N MET A 1 8.75 15.78 0.66
CA MET A 1 8.72 14.55 -0.16
C MET A 1 7.33 13.99 0.02
N THR A 2 6.43 14.24 -0.92
CA THR A 2 5.15 13.54 -0.97
C THR A 2 5.50 12.09 -1.29
N GLY A 3 5.36 11.21 -0.29
CA GLY A 3 5.78 9.83 -0.38
C GLY A 3 4.96 9.06 -1.42
N LEU A 4 5.46 7.90 -1.84
CA LEU A 4 4.68 6.97 -2.67
C LEU A 4 3.31 6.65 -2.03
N ILE A 5 3.25 6.60 -0.69
CA ILE A 5 1.98 6.47 0.05
C ILE A 5 1.06 7.66 -0.20
N ASP A 6 1.53 8.89 -0.02
CA ASP A 6 0.73 10.10 -0.27
C ASP A 6 0.20 10.10 -1.71
N TYR A 7 1.06 9.72 -2.66
CA TYR A 7 0.69 9.61 -4.07
C TYR A 7 -0.38 8.53 -4.34
N ILE A 8 -0.33 7.37 -3.68
CA ILE A 8 -1.35 6.32 -3.79
C ILE A 8 -2.66 6.75 -3.10
N VAL A 9 -2.56 7.43 -1.96
CA VAL A 9 -3.72 7.99 -1.24
C VAL A 9 -4.40 9.08 -2.08
N GLU A 10 -3.63 9.92 -2.76
CA GLU A 10 -4.13 11.11 -3.46
C GLU A 10 -4.45 10.89 -4.94
N SER A 11 -3.80 9.93 -5.62
CA SER A 11 -3.65 10.06 -7.09
C SER A 11 -3.40 8.80 -7.92
N ILE A 12 -2.98 7.67 -7.35
CA ILE A 12 -2.89 6.40 -8.11
C ILE A 12 -3.77 5.33 -7.48
N GLU A 13 -4.64 4.74 -8.31
CA GLU A 13 -5.36 3.52 -7.96
C GLU A 13 -4.34 2.39 -7.74
N VAL A 14 -4.42 1.75 -6.56
CA VAL A 14 -3.57 0.62 -6.17
C VAL A 14 -3.44 -0.45 -7.26
N ASP A 15 -4.51 -0.66 -8.03
CA ASP A 15 -4.59 -1.65 -9.11
C ASP A 15 -3.64 -1.39 -10.29
N GLN A 16 -3.07 -0.19 -10.40
CA GLN A 16 -2.14 0.21 -11.45
C GLN A 16 -0.67 0.08 -11.03
N LEU A 17 -0.41 -0.22 -9.77
CA LEU A 17 0.94 -0.35 -9.23
C LEU A 17 1.62 -1.61 -9.74
N THR A 18 2.91 -1.49 -10.04
CA THR A 18 3.80 -2.61 -10.30
C THR A 18 4.13 -3.37 -9.02
N LEU A 19 4.61 -4.61 -9.15
CA LEU A 19 5.03 -5.43 -8.00
C LEU A 19 6.03 -4.71 -7.08
N GLY A 20 7.02 -4.03 -7.67
CA GLY A 20 8.04 -3.30 -6.91
C GLY A 20 7.48 -2.10 -6.14
N GLU A 21 6.54 -1.36 -6.74
CA GLU A 21 5.88 -0.22 -6.08
C GLU A 21 4.96 -0.68 -4.95
N VAL A 22 4.31 -1.84 -5.10
CA VAL A 22 3.50 -2.40 -4.01
C VAL A 22 4.36 -2.83 -2.83
N ASP A 23 5.50 -3.50 -3.08
CA ASP A 23 6.45 -3.87 -2.03
C ASP A 23 7.02 -2.64 -1.30
N GLU A 24 7.36 -1.59 -2.04
CA GLU A 24 7.84 -0.32 -1.48
C GLU A 24 6.76 0.37 -0.63
N ALA A 25 5.52 0.41 -1.10
CA ALA A 25 4.40 0.99 -0.36
C ALA A 25 4.11 0.21 0.94
N LEU A 26 4.13 -1.13 0.90
CA LEU A 26 3.97 -1.97 2.09
C LEU A 26 5.07 -1.72 3.12
N PHE A 27 6.32 -1.61 2.68
CA PHE A 27 7.44 -1.27 3.55
C PHE A 27 7.26 0.08 4.23
N TYR A 28 6.86 1.11 3.48
CA TYR A 28 6.60 2.42 4.07
C TYR A 28 5.43 2.40 5.07
N ILE A 29 4.36 1.66 4.78
CA ILE A 29 3.22 1.56 5.71
C ILE A 29 3.66 0.92 7.03
N ASP A 30 4.44 -0.15 6.96
CA ASP A 30 4.92 -0.85 8.16
C ASP A 30 5.86 0.03 8.98
N LEU A 31 6.72 0.81 8.32
CA LEU A 31 7.58 1.78 8.99
C LEU A 31 6.80 2.91 9.70
N HIS A 32 5.65 3.31 9.15
CA HIS A 32 4.80 4.36 9.74
C HIS A 32 3.87 3.83 10.84
N LEU A 33 3.39 2.58 10.72
CA LEU A 33 2.59 1.93 11.77
C LEU A 33 3.39 1.65 13.05
N ASP A 34 4.71 1.47 12.94
CA ASP A 34 5.62 1.31 14.08
C ASP A 34 5.92 2.64 14.79
N GLN A 35 5.53 3.78 14.21
CA GLN A 35 5.63 5.09 14.87
C GLN A 35 4.32 5.36 15.60
N ASP A 36 4.37 5.98 16.79
CA ASP A 36 3.18 6.40 17.56
C ASP A 36 2.36 7.41 16.74
N GLY A 37 1.47 6.90 15.89
CA GLY A 37 0.60 7.66 15.00
C GLY A 37 -0.80 7.85 15.60
N ASP A 38 -1.53 8.83 15.07
CA ASP A 38 -2.94 9.01 15.42
C ASP A 38 -3.76 7.77 14.99
N ILE A 39 -4.74 7.37 15.79
CA ILE A 39 -5.58 6.20 15.50
C ILE A 39 -6.29 6.32 14.15
N SER A 40 -6.62 7.54 13.73
CA SER A 40 -7.20 7.81 12.40
C SER A 40 -6.22 7.49 11.27
N GLU A 41 -4.95 7.82 11.45
CA GLU A 41 -3.88 7.55 10.49
C GLU A 41 -3.58 6.06 10.42
N VAL A 42 -3.50 5.39 11.58
CA VAL A 42 -3.35 3.93 11.67
C VAL A 42 -4.46 3.20 10.91
N ILE A 43 -5.73 3.56 11.12
CA ILE A 43 -6.87 2.96 10.40
C ILE A 43 -6.75 3.19 8.89
N HIS A 44 -6.34 4.39 8.47
CA HIS A 44 -6.17 4.71 7.06
C HIS A 44 -5.07 3.85 6.40
N LEU A 45 -3.92 3.74 7.05
CA LEU A 45 -2.79 2.93 6.60
C LEU A 45 -3.12 1.44 6.58
N PHE A 46 -3.88 0.92 7.55
CA PHE A 46 -4.35 -0.46 7.54
C PHE A 46 -5.25 -0.78 6.34
N HIS A 47 -6.19 0.10 6.01
CA HIS A 47 -7.03 -0.07 4.82
C HIS A 47 -6.22 -0.04 3.53
N LEU A 48 -5.23 0.85 3.44
CA LEU A 48 -4.34 0.92 2.29
C LEU A 48 -3.50 -0.35 2.15
N LYS A 49 -2.93 -0.83 3.26
CA LYS A 49 -2.18 -2.10 3.33
C LYS A 49 -3.01 -3.27 2.84
N SER A 50 -4.27 -3.38 3.28
CA SER A 50 -5.18 -4.44 2.84
C SER A 50 -5.38 -4.42 1.32
N LYS A 51 -5.64 -3.25 0.73
CA LYS A 51 -5.81 -3.12 -0.72
C LYS A 51 -4.55 -3.53 -1.50
N LEU A 52 -3.37 -3.15 -1.01
CA LEU A 52 -2.10 -3.51 -1.64
C LEU A 52 -1.86 -5.03 -1.63
N LEU A 53 -2.17 -5.70 -0.52
CA LEU A 53 -2.07 -7.16 -0.40
C LEU A 53 -3.08 -7.90 -1.30
N ASP A 54 -4.30 -7.37 -1.43
CA ASP A 54 -5.30 -7.90 -2.35
C ASP A 54 -4.82 -7.79 -3.81
N HIS A 55 -4.23 -6.66 -4.19
CA HIS A 55 -3.64 -6.47 -5.52
C HIS A 55 -2.48 -7.45 -5.79
N LEU A 56 -1.56 -7.65 -4.83
CA LEU A 56 -0.51 -8.68 -4.95
C LEU A 56 -1.09 -10.07 -5.21
N THR A 57 -2.13 -10.43 -4.47
CA THR A 57 -2.82 -11.72 -4.60
C THR A 57 -3.43 -11.87 -6.00
N GLN A 58 -3.96 -10.80 -6.59
CA GLN A 58 -4.49 -10.80 -7.95
C GLN A 58 -3.36 -10.90 -9.00
N LEU A 59 -2.26 -10.19 -8.82
CA LEU A 59 -1.10 -10.25 -9.72
C LEU A 59 -0.50 -11.67 -9.76
N GLU A 60 -0.40 -12.34 -8.62
CA GLU A 60 0.07 -13.72 -8.53
C GLU A 60 -0.87 -14.70 -9.24
N LYS A 61 -2.19 -14.57 -9.05
CA LYS A 61 -3.20 -15.38 -9.75
C LYS A 61 -3.14 -15.21 -11.27
N ARG A 62 -2.84 -14.00 -11.76
CA ARG A 62 -2.70 -13.73 -13.20
C ARG A 62 -1.43 -14.36 -13.81
N LYS A 63 -0.38 -14.59 -13.02
CA LYS A 63 0.84 -15.28 -13.48
C LYS A 63 0.72 -16.80 -13.53
N THR A 64 -0.24 -17.36 -12.79
CA THR A 64 -0.42 -18.82 -12.62
C THR A 64 -1.56 -19.40 -13.48
N SER A 65 -2.28 -18.57 -14.24
CA SER A 65 -3.24 -18.97 -15.30
C SER A 65 -2.63 -18.76 -16.69
#